data_AF-A0A420HJ53-F1
#
_entry.id   AF-A0A420HJ53-F1
#
_cell.length_a   1.000
_cell.length_b   1.000
_cell.length_c   1.000
_cell.angle_alpha   90.00
_cell.angle_beta   90.00
_cell.angle_gamma   90.00
#
_symmetry.space_group_name_H-M   'P 1'
#
loop_
_entity.id
_entity.type
_entity.pdbx_description
1 polymer ?
#
loop_
_entity_poly.entity_id
_entity_poly.type
_entity_poly.pdbx_seq_one_letter_code
_entity_poly.pdbx_strand_id
1 'polypeptide(L)'
;MTVDRQVEPSCSSELTIYFNDSRGTVATLNDSKTASKQILTESISDKGATSIKTAKKVINMNAKTSEIVLDEFVQATKARATQPSEKDLQLIQWIERASENSLIEANKMKTHNEKRKRQEEMMSAAKGVMI
;
A
#
# COMPACT_ATOMS: atom_id res chain seq x y z
N MET A 1 11.14 1.05 6.72
CA MET A 1 10.85 1.55 5.36
C MET A 1 10.28 2.95 5.50
N THR A 2 10.77 3.92 4.74
CA THR A 2 10.22 5.28 4.70
C THR A 2 9.61 5.54 3.32
N VAL A 3 8.62 6.43 3.26
CA VAL A 3 7.98 6.84 2.00
C VAL A 3 7.94 8.35 2.01
N ASP A 4 8.52 8.94 0.98
CA ASP A 4 8.37 10.36 0.69
C ASP A 4 7.31 10.52 -0.41
N ARG A 5 6.34 11.41 -0.19
CA ARG A 5 5.24 11.65 -1.12
C ARG A 5 5.33 13.06 -1.64
N GLN A 6 5.58 13.18 -2.93
CA GLN A 6 5.59 14.44 -3.64
C GLN A 6 4.18 14.77 -4.16
N VAL A 7 3.86 16.06 -4.21
CA VAL A 7 2.56 16.55 -4.70
C VAL A 7 2.55 16.62 -6.23
N GLU A 8 3.72 16.79 -6.86
CA GLU A 8 3.83 16.92 -8.30
C GLU A 8 3.73 15.55 -9.00
N PRO A 9 2.79 15.39 -9.95
CA PRO A 9 2.57 14.11 -10.63
C PRO A 9 3.68 13.75 -11.63
N SER A 10 4.57 14.70 -11.97
CA SER A 10 5.71 14.50 -12.86
C SER A 10 6.96 13.95 -12.18
N CYS A 11 6.96 13.83 -10.84
CA CYS A 11 8.11 13.31 -10.11
C CYS A 11 8.36 11.83 -10.44
N SER A 12 9.64 11.43 -10.50
CA SER A 12 9.99 10.02 -10.66
C SER A 12 9.57 9.21 -9.44
N SER A 13 8.93 8.07 -9.67
CA SER A 13 8.59 7.11 -8.63
C SER A 13 9.74 6.11 -8.51
N GLU A 14 10.55 6.26 -7.46
CA GLU A 14 11.75 5.44 -7.25
C GLU A 14 11.76 4.80 -5.87
N LEU A 15 12.17 3.53 -5.82
CA LEU A 15 12.44 2.80 -4.59
C LEU A 15 13.94 2.64 -4.42
N THR A 16 14.49 3.19 -3.34
CA THR A 16 15.91 3.02 -3.01
C THR A 16 16.08 2.00 -1.89
N ILE A 17 16.93 1.01 -2.13
CA ILE A 17 17.30 -0.05 -1.19
C ILE A 17 18.76 0.18 -0.80
N TYR A 18 19.01 0.29 0.49
CA TYR A 18 20.36 0.38 1.05
C TYR A 18 20.77 -0.98 1.60
N PHE A 19 21.89 -1.51 1.13
CA PHE A 19 22.52 -2.72 1.63
C PHE A 19 23.66 -2.35 2.56
N ASN A 20 23.66 -2.93 3.76
CA ASN A 20 24.79 -2.80 4.66
C ASN A 20 25.91 -3.73 4.17
N ASP A 21 27.10 -3.19 3.96
CA ASP A 21 28.30 -4.00 3.82
C ASP A 21 28.63 -4.58 5.20
N SER A 22 28.67 -5.90 5.33
CA SER A 22 28.91 -6.61 6.59
C SER A 22 30.34 -6.42 7.14
N ARG A 23 31.16 -5.60 6.47
CA ARG A 23 32.50 -5.20 6.91
C ARG A 23 32.54 -3.85 7.64
N GLY A 24 31.44 -3.09 7.68
CA GLY A 24 31.38 -1.77 8.34
C GLY A 24 30.75 -1.85 9.72
N THR A 25 31.50 -1.44 10.76
CA THR A 25 30.98 -1.14 12.09
C THR A 25 29.75 -0.23 11.98
N VAL A 26 28.69 -0.56 12.72
CA VAL A 26 27.43 0.18 12.79
C VAL A 26 27.72 1.61 13.29
N ALA A 27 27.91 2.54 12.36
CA ALA A 27 27.80 3.96 12.66
C ALA A 27 26.31 4.27 12.72
N THR A 28 25.85 4.74 13.88
CA THR A 28 24.51 5.25 14.14
C THR A 28 24.19 6.31 13.08
N LEU A 29 23.41 5.95 12.07
CA LEU A 29 22.98 6.86 11.02
C LEU A 29 21.90 7.77 11.61
N ASN A 30 22.32 8.87 12.24
CA ASN A 30 21.47 9.88 12.86
C ASN A 30 20.77 10.78 11.82
N ASP A 31 20.12 10.19 10.82
CA ASP A 31 19.27 10.93 9.87
C ASP A 31 17.98 10.14 9.60
N SER A 32 17.24 9.84 10.67
CA SER A 32 15.85 9.38 10.55
C SER A 32 14.98 10.59 10.18
N LYS A 33 14.94 10.94 8.88
CA LYS A 33 13.92 11.83 8.33
C LYS A 33 12.58 11.10 8.41
N THR A 34 11.91 11.26 9.55
CA THR A 34 10.50 10.95 9.71
C THR A 34 9.72 11.79 8.70
N ALA A 35 8.83 11.14 7.95
CA ALA A 35 8.02 11.78 6.92
C ALA A 35 7.11 12.84 7.55
N SER A 36 7.58 14.09 7.57
CA SER A 36 6.79 15.27 7.87
C SER A 36 7.03 16.28 6.77
N LYS A 37 5.93 16.80 6.23
CA LYS A 37 5.91 17.90 5.26
C LYS A 37 6.77 19.04 5.80
N GLN A 38 7.87 19.40 5.13
CA GLN A 38 8.26 20.80 5.02
C GLN A 38 9.32 21.05 3.95
N ILE A 39 9.00 22.06 3.15
CA ILE A 39 9.78 22.77 2.15
C ILE A 39 11.06 23.31 2.81
N LEU A 40 12.24 23.02 2.24
CA LEU A 40 13.43 23.84 2.44
C LEU A 40 14.41 23.66 1.28
N THR A 41 14.57 24.76 0.55
CA THR A 41 15.56 24.98 -0.49
C THR A 41 16.92 25.19 0.17
N GLU A 42 17.75 24.15 0.28
CA GLU A 42 19.16 24.33 0.63
C GLU A 42 20.05 23.45 -0.25
N SER A 43 20.98 24.12 -0.92
CA SER A 43 22.06 23.52 -1.71
C SER A 43 22.93 22.66 -0.80
N ILE A 44 22.88 21.34 -0.98
CA ILE A 44 23.78 20.44 -0.26
C ILE A 44 25.17 20.56 -0.90
N SER A 45 26.02 21.36 -0.26
CA SER A 45 27.46 21.43 -0.50
C SER A 45 28.09 20.08 -0.16
N ASP A 46 28.59 19.40 -1.19
CA ASP A 46 29.30 18.13 -1.11
C ASP A 46 30.68 18.30 -0.45
N LYS A 47 30.74 18.36 0.88
CA LYS A 47 31.98 18.14 1.64
C LYS A 47 31.72 17.60 3.04
N GLY A 48 32.17 16.36 3.26
CA GLY A 48 32.61 15.91 4.58
C GLY A 48 31.70 14.93 5.31
N ALA A 49 31.39 13.79 4.70
CA ALA A 49 31.04 12.60 5.46
C ALA A 49 31.77 11.41 4.82
N THR A 50 32.62 10.76 5.60
CA THR A 50 33.36 9.56 5.23
C THR A 50 32.38 8.54 4.66
N SER A 51 32.38 8.40 3.33
CA SER A 51 31.43 7.55 2.61
C SER A 51 31.72 6.10 2.98
N ILE A 52 30.99 5.59 3.98
CA ILE A 52 30.72 4.16 4.05
C ILE A 52 30.09 3.86 2.69
N LYS A 53 30.75 3.05 1.87
CA LYS A 53 30.25 2.63 0.56
C LYS A 53 29.03 1.73 0.80
N THR A 54 27.90 2.33 1.17
CA THR A 54 26.63 1.63 1.26
C THR A 54 26.22 1.29 -0.15
N ALA A 55 26.28 0.00 -0.50
CA ALA A 55 25.77 -0.45 -1.78
C ALA A 55 24.28 -0.10 -1.83
N LYS A 56 23.87 0.72 -2.81
CA LYS A 56 22.47 1.10 -3.00
C LYS A 56 21.96 0.55 -4.33
N LYS A 57 20.70 0.10 -4.35
CA LYS A 57 19.96 -0.24 -5.57
C LYS A 57 18.77 0.69 -5.67
N VAL A 58 18.60 1.30 -6.84
CA VAL A 58 17.43 2.11 -7.17
C VAL A 58 16.58 1.32 -8.16
N ILE A 59 15.28 1.20 -7.86
CA ILE A 59 14.26 0.59 -8.72
C ILE A 59 13.34 1.71 -9.18
N ASN A 60 13.31 1.97 -10.49
CA ASN A 60 12.34 2.87 -11.10
C ASN A 60 11.00 2.13 -11.22
N MET A 61 9.94 2.72 -10.65
CA MET A 61 8.58 2.17 -10.59
C MET A 61 7.64 2.81 -11.63
N ASN A 62 8.07 3.83 -12.35
CA ASN A 62 7.25 4.52 -13.36
C ASN A 62 6.75 3.53 -14.42
N ALA A 63 5.45 3.58 -14.70
CA ALA A 63 4.77 2.74 -15.70
C ALA A 63 4.96 1.21 -15.50
N LYS A 64 5.36 0.76 -14.30
CA LYS A 64 5.43 -0.66 -13.95
C LYS A 64 4.26 -1.07 -13.05
N THR A 65 3.82 -2.31 -13.17
CA THR A 65 2.86 -2.89 -12.22
C THR A 65 3.56 -3.21 -10.90
N SER A 66 2.79 -3.29 -9.81
CA SER A 66 3.29 -3.68 -8.49
C SER A 66 3.96 -5.05 -8.51
N GLU A 67 3.49 -5.99 -9.34
CA GLU A 67 4.06 -7.33 -9.50
C GLU A 67 5.50 -7.28 -10.03
N ILE A 68 5.74 -6.49 -11.08
CA ILE A 68 7.06 -6.32 -11.68
C ILE A 68 8.03 -5.65 -10.70
N VAL A 69 7.55 -4.62 -9.99
CA VAL A 69 8.36 -3.92 -8.98
C VAL A 69 8.71 -4.86 -7.82
N LEU A 70 7.76 -5.69 -7.38
CA LEU A 70 7.98 -6.68 -6.31
C LEU A 70 9.00 -7.74 -6.73
N ASP A 71 8.91 -8.26 -7.96
CA ASP A 71 9.87 -9.23 -8.48
C ASP A 71 11.28 -8.61 -8.57
N GLU A 72 11.42 -7.41 -9.10
CA GLU A 72 12.71 -6.69 -9.16
C GLU A 72 13.28 -6.46 -7.75
N PHE A 73 12.43 -6.16 -6.77
CA PHE A 73 12.82 -6.01 -5.36
C PHE A 73 13.31 -7.33 -4.75
N VAL A 74 12.59 -8.44 -4.95
CA VAL A 74 12.97 -9.75 -4.43
C VAL A 74 14.27 -10.23 -5.06
N GLN A 75 14.44 -10.04 -6.38
CA GLN A 75 15.69 -10.37 -7.08
C GLN A 75 16.87 -9.53 -6.59
N ALA A 76 16.66 -8.23 -6.36
CA ALA A 76 17.71 -7.33 -5.87
C ALA A 76 18.13 -7.67 -4.44
N THR A 77 17.17 -7.97 -3.57
CA THR A 77 17.44 -8.28 -2.15
C THR A 77 17.85 -9.72 -1.91
N LYS A 78 17.54 -10.63 -2.85
CA LYS A 78 17.69 -12.09 -2.71
C LYS A 78 17.05 -12.62 -1.43
N ALA A 79 15.98 -11.96 -0.97
CA ALA A 79 15.28 -12.34 0.24
C ALA A 79 14.60 -13.70 0.05
N ARG A 80 14.68 -14.55 1.08
CA ARG A 80 14.01 -15.85 1.07
C ARG A 80 12.54 -15.68 1.45
N ALA A 81 11.64 -16.12 0.58
CA ALA A 81 10.21 -16.14 0.90
C ALA A 81 9.92 -17.12 2.04
N THR A 82 9.10 -16.69 3.00
CA THR A 82 8.61 -17.54 4.08
C THR A 82 7.33 -18.25 3.63
N GLN A 83 7.20 -19.53 3.99
CA GLN A 83 5.98 -20.29 3.73
C GLN A 83 4.94 -20.00 4.83
N PRO A 84 3.65 -19.83 4.48
CA PRO A 84 2.59 -19.62 5.46
C PRO A 84 2.43 -20.86 6.36
N SER A 85 2.05 -20.62 7.61
CA SER A 85 1.72 -21.70 8.54
C SER A 85 0.32 -22.27 8.26
N GLU A 86 0.01 -23.44 8.81
CA GLU A 86 -1.33 -24.03 8.69
C GLU A 86 -2.42 -23.11 9.27
N LYS A 87 -2.12 -22.41 10.36
CA LYS A 87 -3.05 -21.43 10.96
C LYS A 87 -3.34 -20.26 10.02
N ASP A 88 -2.33 -19.80 9.27
CA ASP A 88 -2.51 -18.73 8.29
C ASP A 88 -3.41 -19.19 7.14
N LEU A 89 -3.24 -20.44 6.67
CA LEU A 89 -4.08 -21.02 5.63
C LEU A 89 -5.54 -21.18 6.09
N GLN A 90 -5.76 -21.64 7.33
CA GLN A 90 -7.09 -21.73 7.92
C GLN A 90 -7.76 -20.36 8.04
N LEU A 91 -7.01 -19.33 8.42
CA LEU A 91 -7.49 -17.96 8.49
C LEU A 91 -7.90 -17.44 7.12
N ILE A 92 -7.07 -17.65 6.09
CA ILE A 92 -7.39 -17.23 4.71
C ILE A 92 -8.72 -17.85 4.26
N GLN A 93 -8.88 -19.17 4.42
CA GLN A 93 -10.11 -19.86 4.05
C GLN A 93 -11.33 -19.36 4.84
N TRP A 94 -11.15 -19.01 6.11
CA TRP A 94 -12.23 -18.46 6.92
C TRP A 94 -12.65 -17.08 6.42
N ILE A 95 -11.71 -16.21 6.08
CA ILE A 95 -11.99 -14.88 5.51
C ILE A 95 -12.71 -15.00 4.17
N GLU A 96 -12.27 -15.91 3.29
CA GLU A 96 -12.90 -16.15 1.99
C GLU A 96 -14.37 -16.55 2.14
N ARG A 97 -14.67 -17.51 3.03
CA ARG A 97 -16.05 -17.93 3.31
C ARG A 97 -16.88 -16.81 3.94
N ALA A 98 -16.30 -16.05 4.86
CA ALA A 98 -16.99 -14.92 5.50
C ALA A 98 -17.34 -13.83 4.46
N SER A 99 -16.42 -13.54 3.54
CA SER A 99 -16.63 -12.58 2.46
C SER A 99 -17.73 -13.02 1.49
N GLU A 100 -17.75 -14.30 1.11
CA GLU A 100 -18.79 -14.86 0.24
C GLU A 100 -20.18 -14.74 0.88
N ASN A 101 -20.29 -15.16 2.15
CA ASN A 101 -21.55 -15.06 2.89
C ASN A 101 -22.02 -13.60 3.03
N SER A 102 -21.08 -12.69 3.33
CA SER A 102 -21.36 -11.25 3.44
C SER A 102 -21.91 -10.68 2.14
N LEU A 103 -21.33 -11.05 0.99
CA LEU A 103 -21.80 -10.59 -0.32
C LEU A 103 -23.21 -11.11 -0.63
N ILE A 104 -23.50 -12.38 -0.31
CA ILE A 104 -24.83 -12.97 -0.48
C ILE A 104 -25.86 -12.23 0.37
N GLU A 105 -25.56 -11.95 1.63
CA GLU A 105 -26.45 -11.25 2.54
C GLU A 105 -26.68 -9.80 2.10
N ALA A 106 -25.63 -9.09 1.70
CA ALA A 106 -25.73 -7.74 1.17
C ALA A 106 -26.68 -7.67 -0.04
N ASN A 107 -26.59 -8.64 -0.95
CA ASN A 107 -27.47 -8.72 -2.12
C ASN A 107 -28.92 -9.03 -1.75
N LYS A 108 -29.16 -9.91 -0.76
CA LYS A 108 -30.50 -10.19 -0.24
C LYS A 108 -31.12 -8.94 0.36
N MET A 109 -30.37 -8.22 1.20
CA MET A 109 -30.84 -6.99 1.85
C MET A 109 -31.09 -5.86 0.86
N LYS A 110 -30.23 -5.70 -0.15
CA LYS A 110 -30.45 -4.75 -1.25
C LYS A 110 -31.77 -5.04 -1.97
N THR A 111 -31.98 -6.28 -2.37
CA THR A 111 -33.21 -6.70 -3.07
C THR A 111 -34.46 -6.50 -2.20
N HIS A 112 -34.37 -6.83 -0.91
CA HIS A 112 -35.45 -6.62 0.04
C HIS A 112 -35.81 -5.14 0.20
N ASN A 113 -34.79 -4.28 0.36
CA ASN A 113 -34.98 -2.84 0.51
C ASN A 113 -35.56 -2.19 -0.75
N GLU A 114 -35.12 -2.62 -1.94
CA GLU A 114 -35.68 -2.15 -3.21
C GLU A 114 -37.17 -2.55 -3.35
N LYS A 115 -37.53 -3.78 -2.98
CA LYS A 115 -38.94 -4.22 -2.96
C LYS A 115 -39.77 -3.41 -1.98
N ARG A 116 -39.27 -3.20 -0.75
CA ARG A 116 -39.96 -2.38 0.27
C ARG A 116 -40.17 -0.95 -0.22
N LYS A 117 -39.12 -0.33 -0.78
CA LYS A 117 -39.22 1.03 -1.34
C LYS A 117 -40.27 1.12 -2.44
N ARG A 118 -40.30 0.17 -3.37
CA ARG A 118 -41.32 0.12 -4.43
C ARG A 118 -42.74 -0.01 -3.87
N GLN A 119 -42.94 -0.83 -2.84
CA GLN A 119 -44.24 -0.98 -2.20
C GLN A 119 -44.67 0.31 -1.49
N GLU A 120 -43.75 0.99 -0.80
CA GLU A 120 -44.01 2.27 -0.17
C GLU A 120 -44.39 3.35 -1.19
N GLU A 121 -43.68 3.42 -2.32
CA GLU A 121 -43.98 4.32 -3.43
C GLU A 121 -45.38 4.06 -4.03
N MET A 122 -45.73 2.79 -4.27
CA MET A 122 -47.07 2.40 -4.76
C MET A 122 -48.19 2.79 -3.78
N MET A 123 -47.98 2.55 -2.49
CA MET A 123 -48.96 2.89 -1.45
C MET A 123 -49.10 4.41 -1.26
N SER A 124 -48.01 5.17 -1.38
CA SER A 124 -48.05 6.64 -1.34
C SER A 124 -48.82 7.20 -2.53
N ALA A 125 -48.54 6.69 -3.74
CA ALA A 125 -49.26 7.08 -4.94
C ALA A 125 -50.77 6.75 -4.85
N ALA A 126 -51.13 5.57 -4.32
CA ALA A 126 -52.52 5.16 -4.16
C ALA A 126 -53.29 5.98 -3.10
N LYS A 127 -52.60 6.49 -2.07
CA LYS A 127 -53.19 7.37 -1.05
C LYS A 127 -53.33 8.83 -1.51
N GLY A 128 -52.87 9.17 -2.72
CA GLY A 128 -52.92 10.54 -3.24
C GLY A 128 -52.01 11.53 -2.49
N VAL A 129 -51.09 11.03 -1.65
CA VAL A 129 -50.10 11.86 -0.96
C VAL A 129 -48.97 12.10 -1.96
N MET A 130 -49.09 13.19 -2.73
CA MET A 130 -47.99 13.75 -3.50
C MET A 130 -46.95 14.32 -2.52
N ILE A 131 -45.72 13.81 -2.59
CA ILE A 131 -44.51 14.48 -2.08
C ILE A 131 -43.76 15.01 -3.30
#